data_AF-A0ABD5M086-F1
#
_entry.id   AF-A0ABD5M086-F1
#
_cell.length_a   1.000
_cell.length_b   1.000
_cell.length_c   1.000
_cell.angle_alpha   90.00
_cell.angle_beta   90.00
_cell.angle_gamma   90.00
#
_symmetry.space_group_name_H-M   'P 1'
#
loop_
_entity.id
_entity.type
_entity.pdbx_description
1 polymer ?
#
loop_
_entity_poly.entity_id
_entity_poly.type
_entity_poly.pdbx_seq_one_letter_code
_entity_poly.pdbx_strand_id
1 'polypeptide(L)'
;MSSIKSPIIISITSIAGGGKTALSHYIREKLPSSKCLHFDDFDCPTAPEDIDEWIEQGGNYSEWDIKPFVEQVNQTIEESQYTHIILDYPFARSHPALQQMIDYAFLLIHH
;
A
#
# COMPACT_ATOMS: atom_id res chain seq x y z
N MET A 1 -1.98 24.89 20.20
CA MET A 1 -2.36 23.53 19.75
C MET A 1 -1.96 23.41 18.29
N SER A 2 -0.94 22.62 17.94
CA SER A 2 -0.66 22.35 16.53
C SER A 2 -1.79 21.49 15.98
N SER A 3 -2.35 21.84 14.82
CA SER A 3 -3.28 20.95 14.12
C SER A 3 -2.57 19.62 13.89
N ILE A 4 -3.17 18.51 14.31
CA ILE A 4 -2.68 17.18 13.95
C ILE A 4 -2.82 17.09 12.43
N LYS A 5 -1.69 17.08 11.73
CA LYS A 5 -1.66 16.94 10.28
C LYS A 5 -1.89 15.46 9.98
N SER A 6 -2.78 15.15 9.03
CA SER A 6 -2.93 13.79 8.54
C SER A 6 -1.56 13.26 8.05
N PRO A 7 -1.25 11.97 8.27
CA PRO A 7 0.00 11.39 7.81
C PRO A 7 0.08 11.43 6.28
N ILE A 8 1.29 11.54 5.75
CA ILE A 8 1.56 11.37 4.32
C ILE A 8 1.56 9.87 4.00
N ILE A 9 0.75 9.45 3.03
CA ILE A 9 0.62 8.05 2.62
C ILE A 9 1.45 7.79 1.37
N ILE A 10 2.43 6.91 1.49
CA ILE A 10 3.39 6.54 0.45
C ILE A 10 3.17 5.08 0.07
N SER A 11 2.79 4.81 -1.17
CA SER A 11 2.73 3.45 -1.70
C SER A 11 4.03 3.08 -2.40
N ILE A 12 4.57 1.91 -2.09
CA ILE A 12 5.69 1.27 -2.76
C ILE A 12 5.16 0.02 -3.46
N THR A 13 5.21 0.00 -4.78
CA THR A 13 4.80 -1.15 -5.60
C THR A 13 5.97 -1.67 -6.43
N SER A 14 5.93 -2.97 -6.70
CA SER A 14 6.86 -3.70 -7.55
C SER A 14 6.20 -4.99 -8.00
N ILE A 15 6.70 -5.58 -9.10
CA ILE A 15 6.49 -7.01 -9.35
C ILE A 15 6.97 -7.85 -8.15
N ALA A 16 6.40 -9.05 -8.00
CA ALA A 16 6.85 -10.00 -6.98
C ALA A 16 8.37 -10.21 -7.06
N GLY A 17 9.03 -10.16 -5.90
CA GLY A 17 10.50 -10.27 -5.83
C GLY A 17 11.29 -9.01 -6.24
N GLY A 18 10.67 -7.96 -6.75
CA GLY A 18 11.39 -6.73 -7.19
C GLY A 18 11.77 -5.74 -6.07
N GLY A 19 11.84 -6.22 -4.82
CA GLY A 19 12.46 -5.46 -3.72
C GLY A 19 11.59 -4.43 -3.01
N LYS A 20 10.27 -4.38 -3.24
CA LYS A 20 9.33 -3.47 -2.55
C LYS A 20 9.50 -3.47 -1.03
N THR A 21 9.55 -4.66 -0.43
CA THR A 21 9.63 -4.84 1.03
C THR A 21 10.95 -4.33 1.59
N ALA A 22 12.06 -4.57 0.89
CA ALA A 22 13.36 -4.05 1.28
C ALA A 22 13.39 -2.51 1.23
N LEU A 23 12.83 -1.91 0.16
CA LEU A 23 12.74 -0.45 0.07
C LEU A 23 11.82 0.14 1.15
N SER A 24 10.65 -0.47 1.40
CA SER A 24 9.71 0.00 2.43
C SER A 24 10.34 0.01 3.82
N HIS A 25 11.11 -1.03 4.17
CA HIS A 25 11.88 -1.06 5.42
C HIS A 25 12.95 0.02 5.46
N TYR A 26 13.72 0.19 4.39
CA TYR A 26 14.76 1.23 4.31
C TYR A 26 14.17 2.63 4.45
N ILE A 27 13.04 2.92 3.79
CA ILE A 27 12.34 4.21 3.92
C ILE A 27 11.86 4.42 5.35
N ARG A 28 11.28 3.39 5.99
CA ARG A 28 10.84 3.47 7.39
C ARG A 28 11.97 3.86 8.34
N GLU A 29 13.17 3.32 8.13
CA GLU A 29 14.35 3.66 8.93
C GLU A 29 14.83 5.10 8.74
N LYS A 30 14.57 5.71 7.57
CA LYS A 30 14.97 7.08 7.26
C LYS A 30 13.91 8.13 7.59
N LEU A 31 12.63 7.73 7.66
CA LEU A 31 11.51 8.60 8.01
C LEU A 31 11.12 8.42 9.48
N PRO A 32 11.50 9.34 10.39
CA PRO A 32 11.07 9.28 11.77
C PRO A 32 9.54 9.38 11.87
N SER A 33 8.96 8.73 12.88
CA SER A 33 7.50 8.65 13.08
C SER A 33 6.76 8.13 11.86
N SER A 34 7.21 6.98 11.32
CA SER A 34 6.56 6.28 10.22
C SER A 34 6.10 4.88 10.62
N LYS A 35 5.02 4.41 9.99
CA LYS A 35 4.55 3.02 10.06
C LYS A 35 4.62 2.40 8.68
N CYS A 36 5.13 1.18 8.60
CA CYS A 36 5.06 0.36 7.39
C CYS A 36 3.95 -0.67 7.57
N LEU A 37 3.07 -0.79 6.56
CA LEU A 37 2.00 -1.78 6.48
C LEU A 37 2.28 -2.66 5.24
N HIS A 38 2.31 -3.98 5.43
CA HIS A 38 2.57 -4.93 4.36
C HIS A 38 1.26 -5.58 3.93
N PHE A 39 0.94 -5.51 2.64
CA PHE A 39 -0.28 -6.11 2.11
C PHE A 39 -0.32 -7.63 2.29
N ASP A 40 0.85 -8.26 2.19
CA ASP A 40 1.02 -9.71 2.30
C ASP A 40 0.71 -10.24 3.73
N ASP A 41 0.52 -9.37 4.72
CA ASP A 41 0.07 -9.72 6.08
C ASP A 41 -1.45 -9.95 6.17
N PHE A 42 -2.20 -9.74 5.08
CA PHE A 42 -3.66 -9.78 5.05
C PHE A 42 -4.15 -10.80 4.02
N ASP A 43 -5.16 -11.58 4.41
CA ASP A 43 -5.89 -12.42 3.47
C ASP A 43 -6.73 -11.56 2.52
N CYS A 44 -6.71 -11.91 1.23
CA CYS A 44 -7.55 -11.32 0.20
C CYS A 44 -8.37 -12.44 -0.47
N PRO A 45 -9.54 -12.80 0.07
CA PRO A 45 -10.29 -13.99 -0.37
C PRO A 45 -10.75 -13.96 -1.82
N THR A 46 -10.92 -12.77 -2.39
CA THR A 46 -11.34 -12.59 -3.78
C THR A 46 -10.17 -12.26 -4.71
N ALA A 47 -8.92 -12.45 -4.26
CA ALA A 47 -7.77 -12.38 -5.13
C ALA A 47 -7.96 -13.36 -6.31
N PRO A 48 -7.74 -12.94 -7.56
CA PRO A 48 -7.79 -13.83 -8.71
C PRO A 48 -6.84 -15.01 -8.53
N GLU A 49 -7.33 -16.22 -8.80
CA GLU A 49 -6.52 -17.44 -8.72
C GLU A 49 -5.47 -17.49 -9.83
N ASP A 50 -5.83 -17.05 -11.03
CA ASP A 50 -4.94 -16.91 -12.18
C ASP A 50 -4.70 -15.43 -12.49
N ILE A 51 -3.51 -14.95 -12.11
CA ILE A 51 -3.11 -13.55 -12.31
C ILE A 51 -2.87 -13.25 -13.79
N ASP A 52 -2.40 -14.22 -14.58
CA ASP A 52 -2.12 -14.01 -15.99
C ASP A 52 -3.44 -13.86 -16.76
N GLU A 53 -4.41 -14.75 -16.52
CA GLU A 53 -5.75 -14.64 -17.10
C GLU A 53 -6.43 -13.33 -16.66
N TRP A 54 -6.32 -12.96 -15.38
CA TRP A 54 -6.89 -11.71 -14.88
C TRP A 54 -6.31 -10.47 -15.57
N ILE A 55 -4.99 -10.46 -15.87
CA ILE A 55 -4.36 -9.40 -16.66
C ILE A 55 -4.91 -9.40 -18.09
N GLU A 56 -5.04 -10.56 -18.74
CA GLU A 56 -5.59 -10.68 -20.09
C GLU A 56 -7.04 -10.18 -20.19
N GLN A 57 -7.83 -10.34 -19.13
CA GLN A 57 -9.20 -9.85 -19.02
C GLN A 57 -9.29 -8.35 -18.68
N GLY A 58 -8.15 -7.66 -18.54
CA GLY A 58 -8.07 -6.21 -18.35
C GLY A 58 -7.74 -5.76 -16.92
N GLY A 59 -7.52 -6.68 -15.98
CA GLY A 59 -6.95 -6.38 -14.67
C GLY A 59 -7.79 -5.43 -13.80
N ASN A 60 -9.04 -5.80 -13.49
CA ASN A 60 -9.90 -4.96 -12.66
C ASN A 60 -9.55 -5.08 -11.17
N TYR A 61 -8.80 -4.10 -10.67
CA TYR A 61 -8.35 -4.06 -9.27
C TYR A 61 -9.49 -4.08 -8.24
N SER A 62 -10.71 -3.69 -8.60
CA SER A 62 -11.87 -3.74 -7.68
C SER A 62 -12.31 -5.15 -7.31
N GLU A 63 -11.81 -6.18 -8.01
CA GLU A 63 -12.08 -7.58 -7.70
C GLU A 63 -11.33 -8.06 -6.46
N TRP A 64 -10.28 -7.36 -6.04
CA TRP A 64 -9.50 -7.69 -4.84
C TRP A 64 -10.19 -7.10 -3.59
N ASP A 65 -10.69 -7.95 -2.70
CA ASP A 65 -11.26 -7.53 -1.41
C ASP A 65 -10.13 -7.22 -0.44
N ILE A 66 -9.69 -5.96 -0.47
CA ILE A 66 -8.63 -5.44 0.40
C ILE A 66 -9.17 -4.80 1.69
N LYS A 67 -10.43 -5.04 2.05
CA LYS A 67 -11.07 -4.37 3.19
C LYS A 67 -10.25 -4.48 4.49
N PRO A 68 -9.68 -5.64 4.88
CA PRO A 68 -8.85 -5.75 6.09
C PRO A 68 -7.64 -4.80 6.06
N PHE A 69 -7.00 -4.66 4.90
CA PHE A 69 -5.86 -3.76 4.73
C PHE A 69 -6.29 -2.29 4.84
N VAL A 70 -7.40 -1.90 4.22
CA VAL A 70 -7.95 -0.54 4.29
C VAL A 70 -8.32 -0.16 5.73
N GLU A 71 -8.94 -1.08 6.48
CA GLU A 71 -9.24 -0.89 7.89
C GLU A 71 -7.96 -0.64 8.70
N GLN A 72 -6.89 -1.40 8.45
CA GLN A 72 -5.60 -1.17 9.10
C GLN A 72 -5.01 0.20 8.74
N VAL A 73 -5.11 0.65 7.48
CA VAL A 73 -4.66 2.00 7.08
C VAL A 73 -5.42 3.07 7.88
N ASN A 74 -6.75 2.98 7.95
CA ASN A 74 -7.57 3.94 8.69
C ASN A 74 -7.25 3.96 10.18
N GLN A 75 -7.13 2.79 10.82
CA GLN A 75 -6.72 2.69 12.23
C GLN A 75 -5.37 3.38 12.46
N THR A 76 -4.41 3.16 11.55
CA THR A 76 -3.07 3.78 11.64
C THR A 76 -3.12 5.31 11.51
N ILE A 77 -4.04 5.84 10.70
CA ILE A 77 -4.30 7.28 10.59
C ILE A 77 -4.87 7.82 11.92
N GLU A 78 -5.84 7.12 12.50
CA GLU A 78 -6.51 7.52 13.75
C GLU A 78 -5.56 7.55 14.96
N GLU A 79 -4.57 6.65 15.02
CA GLU A 79 -3.55 6.64 16.06
C GLU A 79 -2.82 7.98 16.21
N SER A 80 -2.80 8.83 15.17
CA SER A 80 -2.31 10.22 15.19
C SER A 80 -0.86 10.41 15.65
N GLN A 81 -0.09 9.33 15.76
CA GLN A 81 1.33 9.34 16.19
C GLN A 81 2.31 9.29 15.01
N TYR A 82 1.84 8.89 13.83
CA TYR A 82 2.67 8.80 12.64
C TYR A 82 2.50 10.03 11.76
N THR A 83 3.61 10.50 11.21
CA THR A 83 3.64 11.55 10.19
C THR A 83 3.65 10.96 8.78
N HIS A 84 4.00 9.68 8.65
CA HIS A 84 4.06 8.96 7.38
C HIS A 84 3.52 7.53 7.55
N ILE A 85 2.78 7.06 6.56
CA ILE A 85 2.37 5.66 6.43
C ILE A 85 2.92 5.13 5.11
N ILE A 86 3.69 4.06 5.18
CA ILE A 86 4.30 3.39 4.03
C ILE A 86 3.48 2.14 3.75
N LEU A 87 2.95 2.02 2.54
CA LEU A 87 2.19 0.87 2.06
C LEU A 87 3.11 0.05 1.17
N ASP A 88 3.59 -1.08 1.67
CA ASP A 88 4.17 -2.15 0.86
C ASP A 88 3.02 -2.91 0.20
N TYR A 89 2.65 -2.46 -1.01
CA TYR A 89 1.33 -2.65 -1.57
C TYR A 89 1.40 -2.80 -3.10
N PRO A 90 0.84 -3.86 -3.70
CA PRO A 90 1.06 -4.17 -5.11
C PRO A 90 0.33 -3.21 -6.07
N PHE A 91 -0.73 -2.52 -5.62
CA PHE A 91 -1.64 -1.85 -6.56
C PHE A 91 -1.35 -0.37 -6.80
N ALA A 92 -0.33 0.23 -6.19
CA ALA A 92 -0.10 1.67 -6.26
C ALA A 92 -1.40 2.47 -6.05
N ARG A 93 -1.83 3.24 -7.05
CA ARG A 93 -3.11 4.00 -7.06
C ARG A 93 -4.23 3.31 -7.83
N SER A 94 -4.02 2.11 -8.34
CA SER A 94 -4.95 1.45 -9.24
C SER A 94 -6.18 0.89 -8.53
N HIS A 95 -6.10 0.62 -7.22
CA HIS A 95 -7.24 0.16 -6.45
C HIS A 95 -8.08 1.33 -5.91
N PRO A 96 -9.39 1.40 -6.19
CA PRO A 96 -10.22 2.56 -5.88
C PRO A 96 -10.31 2.88 -4.38
N ALA A 97 -10.31 1.85 -3.53
CA ALA A 97 -10.44 2.03 -2.07
C ALA A 97 -9.28 2.81 -1.41
N LEU A 98 -8.08 2.85 -2.01
CA LEU A 98 -6.93 3.58 -1.49
C LEU A 98 -6.44 4.69 -2.42
N GLN A 99 -6.91 4.73 -3.67
CA GLN A 99 -6.45 5.65 -4.70
C GLN A 99 -6.37 7.11 -4.23
N GLN A 100 -7.43 7.59 -3.56
CA GLN A 100 -7.55 8.98 -3.11
C GLN A 100 -6.80 9.27 -1.81
N MET A 101 -6.39 8.23 -1.08
CA MET A 101 -5.64 8.36 0.18
C MET A 101 -4.14 8.49 -0.08
N ILE A 102 -3.64 7.97 -1.21
CA ILE A 102 -2.21 7.88 -1.50
C ILE A 102 -1.67 9.22 -2.02
N ASP A 103 -0.79 9.86 -1.25
CA ASP A 103 -0.09 11.10 -1.61
C ASP A 103 1.06 10.87 -2.60
N TYR A 104 1.80 9.76 -2.45
CA TYR A 104 2.90 9.39 -3.34
C TYR A 104 2.87 7.91 -3.66
N ALA A 105 3.15 7.56 -4.92
CA ALA A 105 3.30 6.17 -5.34
C ALA A 105 4.63 6.02 -6.08
N PHE A 106 5.45 5.05 -5.63
CA PHE A 106 6.72 4.71 -6.25
C PHE A 106 6.61 3.31 -6.84
N LEU A 107 6.95 3.20 -8.12
CA LEU A 107 7.01 1.93 -8.85
C LEU A 107 8.48 1.56 -9.06
N LEU A 108 8.88 0.40 -8.53
CA LEU A 108 10.19 -0.18 -8.82
C LEU A 108 10.10 -1.01 -10.10
N ILE A 109 10.95 -0.66 -11.07
CA ILE A 109 11.10 -1.39 -12.34
C ILE A 109 12.56 -1.81 -12.43
N HIS A 110 12.81 -3.10 -12.61
CA HIS A 110 14.11 -3.64 -12.98
C HIS A 110 14.12 -3.95 -14.48
N HIS A 111 15.19 -3.57 -15.17
CA HIS A 111 15.45 -3.86 -16.58
C HIS A 111 16.41 -5.04 -16.73
#